data_AF-A0A1C5TV19-F1
#
_entry.id   AF-A0A1C5TV19-F1
#
_cell.length_a   1.000
_cell.length_b   1.000
_cell.length_c   1.000
_cell.angle_alpha   90.00
_cell.angle_beta   90.00
_cell.angle_gamma   90.00
#
_symmetry.space_group_name_H-M   'P 1'
#
loop_
_entity.id
_entity.type
_entity.pdbx_description
1 polymer ?
#
loop_
_entity_poly.entity_id
_entity_poly.type
_entity_poly.pdbx_seq_one_letter_code
_entity_poly.pdbx_strand_id
1 'polypeptide(L)'
;MKTIINSNVERIIEDEMLAKYEALGYKEISSSKANDNAPENKPLSKMKVDELKALATELGIENTDSLTRDELIAVIKEKKNG
;
A
#
# COMPACT_ATOMS: atom_id res chain seq x y z
N MET A 1 -13.91 -19.42 10.36
CA MET A 1 -14.14 -18.86 9.01
C MET A 1 -13.43 -17.52 8.81
N LYS A 2 -12.64 -17.42 7.73
CA LYS A 2 -11.92 -16.23 7.27
C LYS A 2 -12.22 -15.98 5.80
N THR A 3 -12.18 -14.72 5.38
CA THR A 3 -12.29 -14.36 3.96
C THR A 3 -10.88 -14.14 3.40
N ILE A 4 -10.62 -14.68 2.22
CA ILE A 4 -9.36 -14.55 1.49
C ILE A 4 -9.62 -13.99 0.09
N ILE A 5 -8.63 -13.29 -0.46
CA ILE A 5 -8.68 -12.73 -1.82
C ILE A 5 -7.41 -13.08 -2.60
N ASN A 6 -7.56 -13.43 -3.88
CA ASN A 6 -6.47 -13.50 -4.83
C ASN A 6 -6.88 -12.83 -6.14
N SER A 7 -6.22 -11.72 -6.47
CA SER A 7 -6.60 -10.86 -7.59
C SER A 7 -8.07 -10.43 -7.49
N ASN A 8 -8.97 -11.00 -8.31
CA ASN A 8 -10.41 -10.69 -8.33
C ASN A 8 -11.28 -11.84 -7.78
N VAL A 9 -10.68 -12.80 -7.08
CA VAL A 9 -11.39 -13.96 -6.53
C VAL A 9 -11.39 -13.89 -5.02
N GLU A 10 -12.58 -13.73 -4.44
CA GLU A 10 -12.82 -13.77 -3.00
C GLU A 10 -13.38 -15.14 -2.60
N ARG A 11 -12.96 -15.66 -1.45
CA ARG A 11 -13.43 -16.95 -0.93
C ARG A 11 -13.49 -16.95 0.59
N ILE A 12 -14.49 -17.60 1.16
CA ILE A 12 -14.58 -17.87 2.59
C ILE A 12 -14.01 -19.28 2.85
N ILE A 13 -13.07 -19.36 3.78
CA ILE A 13 -12.36 -20.60 4.16
C ILE A 13 -12.40 -20.78 5.67
N GLU A 14 -12.11 -21.99 6.16
CA GLU A 14 -11.83 -22.21 7.59
C GLU A 14 -10.43 -21.73 7.95
N ASP A 15 -10.24 -21.37 9.22
CA ASP A 15 -8.99 -20.83 9.76
C ASP A 15 -7.79 -21.76 9.52
N GLU A 16 -8.02 -23.07 9.64
CA GLU A 16 -7.01 -24.10 9.41
C GLU A 16 -6.52 -24.16 7.95
N MET A 17 -7.33 -23.70 7.00
CA MET A 17 -6.97 -23.71 5.58
C MET A 17 -6.17 -22.47 5.16
N LEU A 18 -6.06 -21.45 6.00
CA LEU A 18 -5.41 -20.18 5.66
C LEU A 18 -3.99 -20.40 5.14
N ALA A 19 -3.16 -21.15 5.86
CA ALA A 19 -1.77 -21.41 5.49
C ALA A 19 -1.64 -22.05 4.09
N LYS A 20 -2.59 -22.91 3.70
CA LYS A 20 -2.61 -23.52 2.38
C LYS A 20 -2.92 -22.49 1.29
N TYR A 21 -3.87 -21.59 1.54
CA TYR A 21 -4.26 -20.58 0.57
C TYR A 21 -3.24 -19.44 0.49
N GLU A 22 -2.56 -19.08 1.57
CA GLU A 22 -1.42 -18.15 1.56
C GLU A 22 -0.28 -18.67 0.67
N ALA A 23 0.04 -19.97 0.73
CA ALA A 23 1.02 -20.60 -0.15
C ALA A 23 0.60 -20.57 -1.64
N LEU A 24 -0.70 -20.46 -1.92
CA LEU A 24 -1.25 -20.33 -3.27
C LEU A 24 -1.39 -18.86 -3.72
N GLY A 25 -0.94 -17.90 -2.90
CA GLY A 25 -0.97 -16.48 -3.22
C GLY A 25 -2.26 -15.75 -2.83
N TYR A 26 -3.15 -16.39 -2.08
CA TYR A 26 -4.30 -15.70 -1.49
C TYR A 26 -3.88 -14.92 -0.25
N LYS A 27 -4.54 -13.79 0.00
CA LYS A 27 -4.33 -12.93 1.17
C LYS A 27 -5.57 -12.92 2.03
N GLU A 28 -5.40 -13.01 3.34
CA GLU A 28 -6.51 -12.85 4.29
C GLU A 28 -7.04 -11.41 4.24
N ILE A 29 -8.34 -11.26 3.99
CA ILE A 29 -9.09 -10.04 4.24
C ILE A 29 -9.95 -10.28 5.47
N SER A 30 -9.32 -10.20 6.64
CA SER A 30 -10.02 -10.32 7.92
C SER A 30 -11.14 -9.28 7.94
N SER A 31 -12.39 -9.71 8.12
CA SER A 31 -13.56 -8.84 8.32
C SER A 31 -13.49 -7.99 9.62
N SER A 32 -12.32 -7.92 10.25
CA SER A 32 -12.02 -7.14 11.45
C SER A 32 -10.80 -6.23 11.28
N LYS A 33 -10.54 -5.74 10.06
CA LYS A 33 -9.79 -4.50 9.86
C LYS A 33 -10.54 -3.60 8.91
N ALA A 34 -11.32 -2.68 9.49
CA ALA A 34 -11.38 -1.35 8.95
C ALA A 34 -9.94 -0.87 8.67
N ASN A 35 -9.73 -0.24 7.51
CA ASN A 35 -8.46 0.29 6.99
C ASN A 35 -7.43 -0.74 6.51
N ASP A 36 -7.54 -1.16 5.24
CA ASP A 36 -6.40 -1.06 4.28
C ASP A 36 -6.84 -1.29 2.82
N ASN A 37 -8.03 -0.81 2.43
CA ASN A 37 -8.42 -0.73 1.01
C ASN A 37 -8.45 0.74 0.58
N ALA A 38 -7.36 1.45 0.84
CA ALA A 38 -6.95 2.56 -0.01
C ALA A 38 -5.81 2.03 -0.88
N PRO A 39 -5.88 2.16 -2.21
CA PRO A 39 -4.82 1.69 -3.07
C PRO A 39 -3.50 2.41 -2.70
N GLU A 40 -2.39 1.67 -2.70
CA GLU A 40 -1.02 2.20 -2.86
C GLU A 40 -0.31 2.99 -1.74
N ASN A 41 -0.41 2.61 -0.47
CA ASN A 41 0.55 3.11 0.53
C ASN A 41 1.40 1.98 1.14
N LYS A 42 2.45 1.57 0.41
CA LYS A 42 3.73 1.38 1.11
C LYS A 42 3.92 2.71 1.85
N PRO A 43 3.94 2.75 3.20
CA PRO A 43 3.92 4.02 3.89
C PRO A 43 5.12 4.81 3.39
N LEU A 44 4.88 5.95 2.73
CA LEU A 44 5.94 6.85 2.27
C LEU A 44 6.84 7.21 3.47
N SER A 45 6.28 7.18 4.69
CA SER A 45 6.99 7.25 5.97
C SER A 45 8.08 6.19 6.20
N LYS A 46 8.09 5.07 5.46
CA LYS A 46 9.15 4.03 5.50
C LYS A 46 10.16 4.13 4.35
N MET A 47 9.92 4.94 3.32
CA MET A 47 10.87 5.17 2.22
C MET A 47 11.97 6.14 2.63
N LYS A 48 13.17 6.05 2.07
CA LYS A 48 14.23 7.05 2.33
C LYS A 48 13.92 8.38 1.65
N VAL A 49 14.54 9.47 2.12
CA VAL A 49 14.38 10.79 1.48
C VAL A 49 14.77 10.73 0.01
N ASP A 50 15.83 9.99 -0.34
CA ASP A 50 16.26 9.79 -1.72
C ASP A 50 15.19 9.10 -2.58
N GLU A 51 14.53 8.07 -2.04
CA GLU A 51 13.43 7.37 -2.72
C GLU A 51 12.19 8.27 -2.89
N LEU A 52 11.89 9.08 -1.88
CA LEU A 52 10.79 10.06 -1.96
C LEU A 52 11.08 11.13 -3.00
N LYS A 53 12.31 11.64 -3.07
CA LYS A 53 12.72 12.61 -4.09
C LYS A 53 12.62 12.02 -5.49
N ALA A 54 13.11 10.79 -5.70
CA ALA A 54 13.00 10.11 -6.98
C ALA A 54 11.54 9.93 -7.41
N LEU A 55 10.68 9.49 -6.48
CA LEU A 55 9.26 9.30 -6.74
C LEU A 55 8.56 10.64 -7.04
N ALA A 56 8.91 11.70 -6.30
CA ALA A 56 8.37 13.03 -6.54
C ALA A 56 8.78 13.57 -7.92
N THR A 57 10.05 13.41 -8.32
CA THR A 57 10.52 13.78 -9.67
C THR A 57 9.82 12.98 -10.77
N GLU A 58 9.60 11.68 -10.56
CA GLU A 58 8.86 10.83 -11.50
C GLU A 58 7.39 11.28 -11.66
N LEU A 59 6.79 11.82 -10.60
CA LEU A 59 5.46 12.44 -10.61
C LEU A 59 5.43 13.87 -11.19
N GLY A 60 6.58 14.39 -11.65
CA GLY A 60 6.70 15.75 -12.18
C GLY A 60 6.72 16.85 -11.11
N ILE A 61 7.08 16.50 -9.86
CA ILE A 61 7.29 17.48 -8.79
C ILE A 61 8.72 18.00 -8.90
N GLU A 62 8.85 19.27 -9.24
CA GLU A 62 10.12 20.00 -9.30
C GLU A 62 10.46 20.63 -7.93
N ASN A 63 11.72 20.95 -7.68
CA ASN A 63 12.21 21.55 -6.40
C ASN A 63 12.12 20.63 -5.17
N THR A 64 12.23 19.31 -5.35
CA THR A 64 12.23 18.32 -4.27
C THR A 64 13.39 18.48 -3.29
N ASP A 65 14.47 19.18 -3.68
CA ASP A 65 15.60 19.51 -2.80
C ASP A 65 15.30 20.56 -1.74
N SER A 66 14.30 21.42 -1.98
CA SER A 66 13.87 22.43 -1.01
C SER A 66 12.80 21.90 -0.03
N LEU A 67 12.30 20.69 -0.26
CA LEU A 67 11.23 20.07 0.52
C LEU A 67 11.80 19.15 1.61
N THR A 68 11.17 19.17 2.78
CA THR A 68 11.48 18.23 3.85
C THR A 68 10.88 16.85 3.56
N ARG A 69 11.31 15.82 4.31
CA ARG A 69 10.79 14.46 4.18
C ARG A 69 9.25 14.43 4.26
N ASP A 70 8.68 15.10 5.24
CA ASP A 70 7.23 15.13 5.46
C ASP A 70 6.50 15.88 4.33
N GLU A 71 7.08 16.98 3.84
CA GLU A 71 6.49 17.70 2.71
C GLU A 71 6.54 16.86 1.43
N LEU A 72 7.66 16.20 1.12
CA LEU A 72 7.76 15.26 0.00
C LEU A 72 6.67 14.19 0.07
N ILE A 73 6.47 13.60 1.26
CA ILE A 73 5.40 12.61 1.48
C ILE A 73 4.03 13.21 1.16
N ALA A 74 3.76 14.43 1.64
CA ALA A 74 2.49 15.11 1.42
C ALA A 74 2.23 15.39 -0.07
N VAL A 75 3.19 15.99 -0.79
CA VAL A 75 3.02 16.31 -2.22
C VAL A 75 2.93 15.06 -3.10
N ILE A 76 3.70 14.01 -2.81
CA ILE A 76 3.61 12.72 -3.50
C ILE A 76 2.23 12.10 -3.29
N LYS A 77 1.75 12.09 -2.04
CA LYS A 77 0.43 11.54 -1.71
C LYS A 77 -0.70 12.32 -2.36
N GLU A 78 -0.60 13.65 -2.37
CA GLU A 78 -1.56 14.53 -3.03
C GLU A 78 -1.58 14.25 -4.54
N LYS A 79 -0.42 14.12 -5.19
CA LYS A 79 -0.33 13.78 -6.62
C LYS A 79 -0.84 12.39 -6.99
N LYS A 80 -0.68 11.39 -6.11
CA LYS A 80 -1.17 10.03 -6.34
C LYS A 80 -2.68 9.86 -6.10
N ASN A 81 -3.27 10.73 -5.27
CA ASN A 81 -4.68 10.66 -4.88
C ASN A 81 -5.56 11.69 -5.60
N GLY A 82 -4.97 12.58 -6.41
CA GLY A 82 -5.65 13.64 -7.17
C GLY A 82 -6.03 13.25 -8.58
#